data_AF-A0A830EH03-F1
#
_entry.id   AF-A0A830EH03-F1
#
_cell.length_a   1.000
_cell.length_b   1.000
_cell.length_c   1.000
_cell.angle_alpha   90.00
_cell.angle_beta   90.00
_cell.angle_gamma   90.00
#
_symmetry.space_group_name_H-M   'P 1'
#
loop_
_entity.id
_entity.type
_entity.pdbx_description
1 polymer ?
#
loop_
_entity_poly.entity_id
_entity_poly.type
_entity_poly.pdbx_seq_one_letter_code
_entity_poly.pdbx_strand_id
1 'polypeptide(L)'
;MSIELARKLIEDWLTQRGLRVVDKLNDREVILAEGNNTVYLRISTEEFPTESYITDELSNVMRNRFNYNKAYIAFPQSARGLINGRLFRSSRVGIYIYDLSSTDPEKAVEELIPSIPIQLQQVANDDLRRRIDELEKIINNLRSDPLNADSKSLVRDINELKDRLARIEHELGKLTERVSKLEGMVRSSDKNQSMNPQVSTMVSDELPDFLNNNPWVNVLKKRGGEG
;
A
#
# COMPACT_ATOMS: atom_id res chain seq x y z
N MET A 1 6.53 9.98 -49.20
CA MET A 1 7.77 9.31 -49.66
C MET A 1 9.04 9.98 -49.16
N SER A 2 9.20 11.31 -49.16
CA SER A 2 10.45 11.97 -48.73
C SER A 2 10.78 11.82 -47.22
N ILE A 3 9.77 11.84 -46.34
CA ILE A 3 9.94 11.79 -44.88
C ILE A 3 10.55 10.46 -44.39
N GLU A 4 10.03 9.34 -44.89
CA GLU A 4 10.46 8.01 -44.47
C GLU A 4 11.90 7.72 -44.90
N LEU A 5 12.29 8.20 -46.09
CA LEU A 5 13.65 8.11 -46.61
C LEU A 5 14.62 8.95 -45.77
N ALA A 6 14.28 10.21 -45.48
CA ALA A 6 15.09 11.08 -44.62
C ALA A 6 15.26 10.48 -43.22
N ARG A 7 14.16 9.97 -42.64
CA ARG A 7 14.18 9.29 -41.35
C ARG A 7 15.10 8.08 -41.36
N LYS A 8 14.92 7.17 -42.32
CA LYS A 8 15.75 5.96 -42.41
C LYS A 8 17.23 6.30 -42.55
N LEU A 9 17.56 7.28 -43.39
CA LEU A 9 18.93 7.75 -43.62
C LEU A 9 19.56 8.29 -42.33
N ILE A 10 18.83 9.11 -41.57
CA ILE A 10 19.33 9.66 -40.30
C ILE A 10 19.42 8.57 -39.21
N GLU A 11 18.43 7.67 -39.13
CA GLU A 11 18.45 6.55 -38.19
C GLU A 11 19.65 5.62 -38.43
N ASP A 12 19.91 5.26 -39.69
CA ASP A 12 21.04 4.40 -40.08
C ASP A 12 22.37 5.08 -39.72
N TRP A 13 22.52 6.37 -40.03
CA TRP A 13 23.71 7.16 -39.69
C TRP A 13 23.94 7.29 -38.18
N LEU A 14 22.87 7.52 -37.39
CA LEU A 14 22.97 7.61 -35.92
C LEU A 14 23.29 6.25 -35.29
N THR A 15 22.75 5.16 -35.86
CA THR A 15 23.00 3.80 -35.39
C THR A 15 24.46 3.40 -35.62
N GLN A 16 25.05 3.77 -36.75
CA GLN A 16 26.47 3.57 -37.03
C GLN A 16 27.38 4.30 -36.02
N ARG A 17 26.93 5.43 -35.49
CA ARG A 17 27.63 6.20 -34.45
C ARG A 17 27.36 5.72 -33.02
N GLY A 18 26.60 4.63 -32.86
CA GLY A 18 26.37 3.97 -31.57
C GLY A 18 25.15 4.48 -30.79
N LEU A 19 24.31 5.36 -31.38
CA LEU A 19 23.03 5.71 -30.78
C LEU A 19 22.01 4.60 -31.05
N ARG A 20 21.16 4.28 -30.07
CA ARG A 20 20.10 3.28 -30.22
C ARG A 20 18.75 3.96 -30.29
N VAL A 21 17.94 3.62 -31.28
CA VAL A 21 16.55 4.10 -31.34
C VAL A 21 15.74 3.42 -30.25
N VAL A 22 15.16 4.20 -29.34
CA VAL A 22 14.36 3.72 -28.20
C VAL A 22 12.89 3.71 -28.56
N ASP A 23 12.41 4.79 -29.18
CA ASP A 23 10.99 4.96 -29.47
C ASP A 23 10.78 5.89 -30.68
N LYS A 24 9.67 5.69 -31.36
CA LYS A 24 9.24 6.45 -32.54
C LYS A 24 7.87 7.04 -32.23
N LEU A 25 7.88 8.28 -31.74
CA LEU A 25 6.66 8.99 -31.37
C LEU A 25 5.77 9.25 -32.60
N ASN A 26 6.39 9.77 -33.67
CA ASN A 26 5.71 10.20 -34.89
C ASN A 26 6.61 10.01 -36.10
N ASP A 27 6.09 10.24 -37.31
CA ASP A 27 6.90 10.17 -38.54
C ASP A 27 8.08 11.13 -38.59
N ARG A 28 8.02 12.20 -37.80
CA ARG A 28 9.05 13.24 -37.72
C ARG A 28 9.81 13.24 -36.40
N GLU A 29 9.46 12.41 -35.42
CA GLU A 29 10.01 12.50 -34.06
C GLU A 29 10.50 11.14 -33.59
N VAL A 30 11.79 11.10 -33.24
CA VAL A 30 12.49 9.88 -32.85
C VAL A 30 13.20 10.13 -31.53
N ILE A 31 13.11 9.17 -30.61
CA ILE A 31 13.84 9.16 -29.35
C ILE A 31 14.99 8.17 -29.48
N LEU A 32 16.21 8.65 -29.21
CA LEU A 32 17.41 7.84 -29.19
C LEU A 32 18.01 7.79 -27.78
N ALA A 33 18.74 6.71 -27.49
CA ALA A 33 19.56 6.57 -26.30
C ALA A 33 21.04 6.60 -26.68
N GLU A 34 21.79 7.40 -25.95
CA GLU A 34 23.24 7.50 -26.01
C GLU A 34 23.79 7.22 -24.60
N GLY A 35 24.02 5.94 -24.31
CA GLY A 35 24.32 5.48 -22.94
C GLY A 35 23.14 5.75 -22.00
N ASN A 36 23.37 6.56 -20.96
CA ASN A 36 22.33 6.98 -20.01
C ASN A 36 21.60 8.27 -20.44
N ASN A 37 22.00 8.89 -21.55
CA ASN A 37 21.34 10.11 -22.02
C ASN A 37 20.23 9.77 -23.00
N THR A 38 19.08 10.42 -22.82
CA THR A 38 17.99 10.40 -23.81
C THR A 38 18.15 11.57 -24.78
N VAL A 39 18.01 11.29 -26.07
CA VAL A 39 18.19 12.24 -27.16
C VAL A 39 16.90 12.32 -27.94
N TYR A 40 16.34 13.52 -28.00
CA TYR A 40 15.18 13.81 -28.83
C TYR A 40 15.63 14.32 -30.19
N LEU A 41 15.13 13.72 -31.26
CA LEU A 41 15.40 14.14 -32.63
C LEU A 41 14.09 14.44 -33.34
N ARG A 42 14.01 15.63 -33.95
CA ARG A 42 12.92 15.99 -34.86
C ARG A 42 13.44 16.19 -36.27
N ILE A 43 12.78 15.59 -37.26
CA ILE A 43 13.17 15.62 -38.67
C ILE A 43 12.23 16.58 -39.39
N SER A 44 12.79 17.70 -39.84
CA SER A 44 12.16 18.60 -40.80
C SER A 44 12.23 17.97 -42.18
N THR A 45 11.15 18.11 -42.95
CA THR A 45 11.01 17.47 -44.27
C THR A 45 10.67 18.48 -45.37
N GLU A 46 10.73 19.77 -45.05
CA GLU A 46 10.42 20.83 -45.98
C GLU A 46 11.63 21.10 -46.88
N GLU A 47 11.51 20.81 -48.17
CA GLU A 47 12.62 20.91 -49.14
C GLU A 47 13.19 22.33 -49.25
N PHE A 48 12.36 23.35 -49.03
CA PHE A 48 12.74 24.76 -49.02
C PHE A 48 12.20 25.44 -47.77
N PRO A 49 12.83 25.20 -46.60
CA PRO A 49 12.33 25.75 -45.35
C PRO A 49 12.51 27.27 -45.35
N THR A 50 11.52 27.99 -44.81
CA THR A 50 11.63 29.43 -44.56
C THR A 50 12.21 29.72 -43.18
N GLU A 51 12.69 30.94 -42.94
CA GLU A 51 13.16 31.33 -41.59
C GLU A 51 12.07 31.14 -40.53
N SER A 52 10.82 31.53 -40.84
CA SER A 52 9.67 31.33 -39.96
C SER A 52 9.47 29.85 -39.62
N TYR A 53 9.56 28.98 -40.62
CA TYR A 53 9.42 27.54 -40.40
C TYR A 53 10.52 26.98 -39.49
N ILE A 54 11.78 27.42 -39.67
CA ILE A 54 12.89 27.02 -38.79
C ILE A 54 12.63 27.47 -37.35
N THR A 55 12.10 28.68 -37.15
CA THR A 55 11.76 29.18 -35.80
C THR A 55 10.58 28.43 -35.17
N ASP A 56 9.60 28.00 -35.96
CA ASP A 56 8.47 27.21 -35.49
C ASP A 56 8.91 25.79 -35.10
N GLU A 57 9.76 25.17 -35.92
CA GLU A 57 10.36 23.86 -35.63
C GLU A 57 11.22 23.90 -34.37
N LEU A 58 12.02 24.96 -34.20
CA LEU A 58 12.77 25.18 -32.96
C LEU A 58 11.82 25.31 -31.76
N SER A 59 10.75 26.08 -31.89
CA SER A 59 9.77 26.26 -30.82
C SER A 59 9.09 24.95 -30.42
N ASN A 60 8.78 24.09 -31.39
CA ASN A 60 8.22 22.76 -31.15
C ASN A 60 9.20 21.85 -30.39
N VAL A 61 10.46 21.84 -30.80
CA VAL A 61 11.51 21.06 -30.10
C VAL A 61 11.73 21.58 -28.68
N MET A 62 11.68 22.89 -28.48
CA MET A 62 11.84 23.49 -27.15
C MET A 62 10.73 23.10 -26.17
N ARG A 63 9.49 22.86 -26.64
CA ARG A 63 8.39 22.36 -25.79
C ARG A 63 8.73 20.99 -25.19
N ASN A 64 9.29 20.10 -26.00
CA ASN A 64 9.59 18.73 -25.60
C ASN A 64 10.99 18.57 -24.99
N ARG A 65 11.86 19.58 -25.17
CA ARG A 65 13.26 19.55 -24.74
C ARG A 65 13.44 19.17 -23.27
N PHE A 66 12.58 19.64 -22.37
CA PHE A 66 12.73 19.41 -20.93
C PHE A 66 12.51 17.96 -20.48
N ASN A 67 12.05 17.09 -21.38
CA ASN A 67 11.87 15.67 -21.10
C ASN A 67 13.09 14.83 -21.51
N TYR A 68 14.06 15.42 -22.21
CA TYR A 68 15.20 14.72 -22.80
C TYR A 68 16.54 15.40 -22.49
N ASN A 69 17.62 14.62 -22.36
CA ASN A 69 18.94 15.18 -22.04
C ASN A 69 19.49 16.02 -23.18
N LYS A 70 19.30 15.57 -24.42
CA LYS A 70 19.73 16.27 -25.63
C LYS A 70 18.54 16.42 -26.58
N ALA A 71 18.57 17.48 -27.38
CA ALA A 71 17.57 17.73 -28.41
C ALA A 71 18.26 18.17 -29.69
N TYR A 72 17.84 17.58 -30.81
CA TYR A 72 18.34 17.81 -32.15
C TYR A 72 17.20 18.06 -33.13
N ILE A 73 17.48 18.88 -34.14
CA ILE A 73 16.63 19.03 -35.32
C ILE A 73 17.44 18.66 -36.55
N ALA A 74 16.90 17.79 -37.39
CA ALA A 74 17.48 17.48 -38.69
C ALA A 74 16.77 18.31 -39.77
N PHE A 75 17.54 19.09 -40.52
CA PHE A 75 17.06 19.89 -41.65
C PHE A 75 17.68 19.40 -42.97
N PRO A 76 17.00 19.59 -44.10
CA PRO A 76 17.63 19.35 -45.40
C PRO A 76 18.75 20.37 -45.66
N GLN A 77 19.69 20.01 -46.53
CA GLN A 77 20.86 20.83 -46.88
C GLN A 77 20.53 22.25 -47.37
N SER A 78 19.38 22.43 -48.01
CA SER A 78 18.84 23.73 -48.43
C SER A 78 18.66 24.71 -47.27
N ALA A 79 18.43 24.23 -46.05
CA ALA A 79 18.23 25.05 -44.86
C ALA A 79 19.53 25.69 -44.33
N ARG A 80 20.71 25.22 -44.76
CA ARG A 80 22.01 25.59 -44.17
C ARG A 80 22.23 27.11 -44.11
N GLY A 81 21.79 27.82 -45.15
CA GLY A 81 21.93 29.28 -45.25
C GLY A 81 21.01 30.08 -44.33
N LEU A 82 19.91 29.48 -43.86
CA LEU A 82 18.86 30.14 -43.06
C LEU A 82 18.99 29.85 -41.56
N ILE A 83 19.89 28.94 -41.17
CA ILE A 83 20.10 28.57 -39.78
C ILE A 83 20.89 29.68 -39.07
N ASN A 84 20.22 30.39 -38.16
CA ASN A 84 20.88 31.33 -37.27
C ASN A 84 21.56 30.59 -36.11
N GLY A 85 22.86 30.31 -36.26
CA GLY A 85 23.63 29.57 -35.25
C GLY A 85 23.63 30.18 -33.84
N ARG A 86 23.32 31.48 -33.67
CA ARG A 86 23.18 32.08 -32.34
C ARG A 86 21.91 31.63 -31.62
N LEU A 87 20.79 31.51 -32.35
CA LEU A 87 19.50 31.08 -31.79
C LEU A 87 19.55 29.63 -31.31
N PHE A 88 20.19 28.76 -32.08
CA PHE A 88 20.29 27.33 -31.72
C PHE A 88 21.27 27.08 -30.59
N ARG A 89 22.36 27.85 -30.51
CA ARG A 89 23.29 27.78 -29.38
C ARG A 89 22.67 28.31 -28.09
N SER A 90 21.91 29.41 -28.15
CA SER A 90 21.21 29.93 -26.97
C SER A 90 20.11 28.98 -26.49
N SER A 91 19.40 28.32 -27.41
CA SER A 91 18.40 27.29 -27.09
C SER A 91 19.03 25.93 -26.74
N ARG A 92 20.36 25.78 -26.87
CA ARG A 92 21.13 24.56 -26.62
C ARG A 92 20.70 23.37 -27.50
N VAL A 93 19.99 23.62 -28.59
CA VAL A 93 19.48 22.61 -29.53
C VAL A 93 20.53 22.33 -30.59
N GLY A 94 20.80 21.05 -30.84
CA GLY A 94 21.71 20.62 -31.90
C GLY A 94 21.01 20.58 -33.25
N ILE A 95 21.81 20.60 -34.31
CA ILE A 95 21.31 20.56 -35.68
C ILE A 95 22.08 19.54 -36.48
N TYR A 96 21.34 18.66 -37.14
CA TYR A 96 21.82 17.83 -38.23
C TYR A 96 21.36 18.43 -39.56
N ILE A 97 22.23 18.35 -40.55
CA ILE A 97 21.90 18.61 -41.94
C ILE A 97 21.93 17.27 -42.66
N TYR A 98 20.90 16.97 -43.44
CA TYR A 98 20.89 15.79 -44.29
C TYR A 98 20.72 16.17 -45.77
N ASP A 99 21.29 15.37 -46.65
CA ASP A 99 21.14 15.45 -48.09
C ASP A 99 20.65 14.11 -48.65
N LEU A 100 19.43 14.10 -49.18
CA LEU A 100 18.82 12.93 -49.82
C LEU A 100 19.42 12.62 -51.20
N SER A 101 20.14 13.57 -51.80
CA SER A 101 20.76 13.43 -53.12
C SER A 101 22.19 12.89 -53.03
N SER A 102 22.77 12.85 -51.84
CA SER A 102 24.14 12.37 -51.63
C SER A 102 24.23 10.87 -51.93
N THR A 103 25.18 10.50 -52.78
CA THR A 103 25.50 9.10 -53.08
C THR A 103 26.35 8.45 -51.99
N ASP A 104 27.04 9.26 -51.18
CA ASP A 104 27.86 8.81 -50.05
C ASP A 104 27.03 8.82 -48.75
N PRO A 105 26.74 7.66 -48.13
CA PRO A 105 25.94 7.59 -46.91
C PRO A 105 26.61 8.24 -45.70
N GLU A 106 27.96 8.26 -45.64
CA GLU A 106 28.70 8.89 -44.54
C GLU A 106 28.66 10.42 -44.58
N LYS A 107 28.54 11.01 -45.77
CA LYS A 107 28.43 12.47 -45.98
C LYS A 107 26.98 12.94 -46.14
N ALA A 108 26.04 12.01 -46.24
CA ALA A 108 24.63 12.33 -46.38
C ALA A 108 24.05 12.99 -45.12
N VAL A 109 24.69 12.88 -43.96
CA VAL A 109 24.32 13.60 -42.74
C VAL A 109 25.56 14.26 -42.10
N GLU A 110 25.44 15.55 -41.79
CA GLU A 110 26.47 16.35 -41.11
C GLU A 110 25.89 16.98 -39.85
N GLU A 111 26.64 16.99 -38.75
CA GLU A 111 26.28 17.75 -37.54
C GLU A 111 26.77 19.19 -37.69
N LEU A 112 25.85 20.13 -37.91
CA LEU A 112 26.19 21.55 -38.05
C LEU A 112 26.44 22.20 -36.68
N ILE A 113 25.58 21.89 -35.70
CA ILE A 113 25.65 22.45 -34.36
C ILE A 113 25.48 21.32 -33.36
N PRO A 114 26.44 21.11 -32.44
CA PRO A 114 26.27 20.12 -31.40
C PRO A 114 25.23 20.57 -30.37
N SER A 115 24.40 19.64 -29.91
CA SER A 115 23.50 19.92 -28.80
C SER A 115 24.28 20.03 -27.48
N ILE A 116 23.84 20.92 -26.60
CA ILE A 116 24.39 21.01 -25.24
C ILE A 116 23.47 20.21 -24.31
N PRO A 117 23.97 19.15 -23.66
CA PRO A 117 23.16 18.32 -22.79
C PRO A 117 22.66 19.12 -21.60
N ILE A 118 21.39 18.91 -21.24
CA ILE A 118 20.80 19.38 -20.00
C ILE A 118 20.73 18.22 -19.02
N GLN A 119 21.09 18.49 -17.76
CA GLN A 119 20.79 17.57 -16.67
C GLN A 119 19.29 17.63 -16.45
N LEU A 120 18.60 16.59 -16.92
CA LEU A 120 17.22 16.35 -16.53
C LEU A 120 17.20 16.18 -15.02
N GLN A 121 16.18 16.74 -14.36
CA GLN A 121 15.89 16.47 -12.94
C GLN A 121 15.50 14.99 -12.69
N GLN A 122 15.85 14.05 -13.58
CA GLN A 122 15.74 12.61 -13.33
C GLN A 122 16.53 12.19 -12.08
N VAL A 123 17.58 12.91 -11.68
CA VAL A 123 18.25 12.68 -10.38
C VAL A 123 17.28 12.87 -9.21
N ALA A 124 16.33 13.81 -9.30
CA ALA A 124 15.28 13.96 -8.29
C ALA A 124 14.29 12.78 -8.33
N ASN A 125 14.01 12.20 -9.51
CA ASN A 125 13.15 11.03 -9.63
C ASN A 125 13.80 9.75 -9.11
N ASP A 126 15.12 9.58 -9.24
CA ASP A 126 15.82 8.43 -8.66
C ASP A 126 15.92 8.54 -7.14
N ASP A 127 16.13 9.75 -6.60
CA ASP A 127 16.08 9.99 -5.15
C ASP A 127 14.65 9.80 -4.60
N LEU A 128 13.64 10.27 -5.33
CA LEU A 128 12.23 10.03 -5.00
C LEU A 128 11.86 8.55 -5.09
N ARG A 129 12.35 7.82 -6.10
CA ARG A 129 12.16 6.37 -6.23
C ARG A 129 12.81 5.62 -5.07
N ARG A 130 14.05 5.97 -4.71
CA ARG A 130 14.72 5.39 -3.53
C ARG A 130 13.95 5.68 -2.25
N ARG A 131 13.45 6.89 -2.07
CA ARG A 131 12.59 7.25 -0.93
C ARG A 131 11.27 6.48 -0.93
N ILE A 132 10.66 6.26 -2.10
CA ILE A 132 9.45 5.45 -2.24
C ILE A 132 9.75 3.99 -1.86
N ASP A 133 10.83 3.41 -2.37
CA ASP A 133 11.26 2.05 -2.03
C ASP A 133 11.58 1.90 -0.53
N GLU A 134 12.22 2.90 0.08
CA GLU A 134 12.46 2.95 1.53
C GLU A 134 11.15 3.03 2.33
N LEU A 135 10.21 3.88 1.90
CA LEU A 135 8.89 4.00 2.54
C LEU A 135 8.09 2.71 2.41
N GLU A 136 8.11 2.05 1.25
CA GLU A 136 7.47 0.75 1.05
C GLU A 136 8.08 -0.32 1.96
N LYS A 137 9.41 -0.32 2.12
CA LYS A 137 10.09 -1.22 3.06
C LYS A 137 9.70 -0.95 4.50
N ILE A 138 9.60 0.32 4.92
CA ILE A 138 9.13 0.71 6.26
C ILE A 138 7.68 0.26 6.46
N ILE A 139 6.80 0.50 5.49
CA ILE A 139 5.38 0.07 5.56
C ILE A 139 5.28 -1.45 5.67
N ASN A 140 6.06 -2.19 4.89
CA ASN A 140 6.08 -3.64 4.96
C ASN A 140 6.59 -4.13 6.32
N ASN A 141 7.64 -3.48 6.86
CA ASN A 141 8.15 -3.78 8.20
C ASN A 141 7.11 -3.50 9.29
N LEU A 142 6.41 -2.36 9.24
CA LEU A 142 5.34 -2.00 10.18
C LEU A 142 4.13 -2.94 10.06
N ARG A 143 3.81 -3.41 8.86
CA ARG A 143 2.76 -4.42 8.65
C ARG A 143 3.16 -5.79 9.20
N SER A 144 4.44 -6.15 9.09
CA SER A 144 4.99 -7.38 9.65
C SER A 144 5.36 -7.29 11.13
N ASP A 145 5.20 -6.11 11.75
CA ASP A 145 5.57 -5.86 13.13
C ASP A 145 4.77 -6.77 14.07
N PRO A 146 5.41 -7.55 14.96
CA PRO A 146 4.76 -8.48 15.90
C PRO A 146 3.67 -7.83 16.77
N LEU A 147 3.65 -6.50 16.93
CA LEU A 147 2.58 -5.76 17.58
C LEU A 147 1.17 -6.05 16.99
N ASN A 148 1.07 -6.33 15.69
CA ASN A 148 -0.19 -6.74 15.06
C ASN A 148 -0.54 -8.22 15.34
N ALA A 149 0.45 -9.07 15.56
CA ALA A 149 0.24 -10.45 16.00
C ALA A 149 -0.20 -10.49 17.47
N ASP A 150 0.43 -9.67 18.33
CA ASP A 150 0.06 -9.49 19.73
C ASP A 150 -1.35 -8.91 19.87
N SER A 151 -1.72 -7.95 19.02
CA SER A 151 -3.10 -7.41 19.02
C SER A 151 -4.15 -8.50 18.72
N LYS A 152 -3.83 -9.46 17.82
CA LYS A 152 -4.73 -10.58 17.53
C LYS A 152 -4.79 -11.60 18.66
N SER A 153 -3.67 -11.88 19.33
CA SER A 153 -3.67 -12.75 20.51
C SER A 153 -4.41 -12.12 21.68
N LEU A 154 -4.19 -10.82 21.95
CA LEU A 154 -4.92 -10.07 22.96
C LEU A 154 -6.43 -10.07 22.70
N VAL A 155 -6.89 -9.89 21.45
CA VAL A 155 -8.31 -9.99 21.11
C VAL A 155 -8.87 -11.39 21.38
N ARG A 156 -8.07 -12.43 21.11
CA ARG A 156 -8.46 -13.82 21.41
C ARG A 156 -8.57 -14.06 22.91
N ASP A 157 -7.60 -13.59 23.69
CA ASP A 157 -7.60 -13.71 25.15
C ASP A 157 -8.78 -12.94 25.78
N ILE A 158 -9.09 -11.74 25.26
CA ILE A 158 -10.26 -10.96 25.68
C ILE A 158 -11.56 -11.72 25.40
N ASN A 159 -11.69 -12.37 24.24
CA ASN A 159 -12.88 -13.14 23.91
C ASN A 159 -13.00 -14.39 24.80
N GLU A 160 -11.90 -15.08 25.10
CA GLU A 160 -11.90 -16.21 26.02
C GLU A 160 -12.30 -15.78 27.44
N LEU A 161 -11.80 -14.63 27.91
CA LEU A 161 -12.19 -14.07 29.21
C LEU A 161 -13.67 -13.70 29.25
N LYS A 162 -14.23 -13.14 28.17
CA LYS A 162 -15.67 -12.85 28.06
C LYS A 162 -16.50 -14.13 28.13
N ASP A 163 -16.10 -15.18 27.43
CA ASP A 163 -16.80 -16.47 27.45
C ASP A 163 -16.76 -17.11 28.84
N ARG A 164 -15.63 -17.01 29.53
CA ARG A 164 -15.50 -17.48 30.92
C ARG A 164 -16.39 -16.68 31.87
N LEU A 165 -16.45 -15.36 31.71
CA LEU A 165 -17.33 -14.50 32.50
C LEU A 165 -18.80 -14.87 32.30
N ALA A 166 -19.24 -15.04 31.05
CA ALA A 166 -20.62 -15.42 30.72
C ALA A 166 -21.01 -16.78 31.34
N ARG A 167 -20.07 -17.74 31.41
CA ARG A 167 -20.30 -19.03 32.09
C ARG A 167 -20.47 -18.85 33.60
N ILE A 168 -19.62 -18.03 34.22
CA ILE A 168 -19.69 -17.75 35.67
C ILE A 168 -20.99 -17.02 36.00
N GLU A 169 -21.39 -16.04 35.20
CA GLU A 169 -22.67 -15.33 35.36
C GLU A 169 -23.86 -16.29 35.26
N HIS A 170 -23.82 -17.25 34.33
CA HIS A 170 -24.84 -18.29 34.21
C HIS A 170 -24.90 -19.22 35.42
N GLU A 171 -23.74 -19.63 35.94
CA GLU A 171 -23.68 -20.46 37.15
C GLU A 171 -24.15 -19.70 38.39
N LEU A 172 -23.78 -18.42 38.53
CA LEU A 172 -24.29 -17.54 39.58
C LEU A 172 -25.81 -17.36 39.47
N GLY A 173 -26.35 -17.21 38.26
CA GLY A 173 -27.79 -17.16 38.03
C GLY A 173 -28.50 -18.43 38.51
N LYS A 174 -27.97 -19.60 38.14
CA LYS A 174 -28.49 -20.91 38.60
C LYS A 174 -28.40 -21.08 40.11
N LEU A 175 -27.28 -20.66 40.71
CA LEU A 175 -27.08 -20.76 42.16
C LEU A 175 -28.05 -19.84 42.89
N THR A 176 -28.22 -18.62 42.42
CA THR A 176 -29.19 -17.65 42.94
C THR A 176 -30.61 -18.20 42.85
N GLU A 177 -31.00 -18.78 41.71
CA GLU A 177 -32.32 -19.40 41.55
C GLU A 177 -32.53 -20.58 42.52
N ARG A 178 -31.49 -21.41 42.73
CA ARG A 178 -31.54 -22.51 43.71
C ARG A 178 -31.69 -21.99 45.13
N VAL A 179 -30.94 -20.95 45.51
CA VAL A 179 -31.05 -20.32 46.82
C VAL A 179 -32.45 -19.75 47.02
N SER A 180 -33.00 -19.01 46.05
CA SER A 180 -34.37 -18.50 46.14
C SER A 180 -35.43 -19.60 46.23
N LYS A 181 -35.25 -20.73 45.54
CA LYS A 181 -36.15 -21.90 45.68
C LYS A 181 -36.06 -22.52 47.07
N LEU A 182 -34.86 -22.68 47.62
CA LEU A 182 -34.64 -23.20 48.97
C LEU A 182 -35.22 -22.26 50.03
N GLU A 183 -35.00 -20.95 49.92
CA GLU A 183 -35.61 -19.94 50.80
C GLU A 183 -37.14 -19.97 50.72
N GLY A 184 -37.71 -20.16 49.52
CA GLY A 184 -39.14 -20.34 49.33
C GLY A 184 -39.68 -21.60 50.02
N MET A 185 -38.97 -22.73 49.91
CA MET A 185 -39.34 -23.98 50.58
C MET A 185 -39.25 -23.87 52.11
N VAL A 186 -38.23 -23.20 52.64
CA VAL A 186 -38.09 -22.95 54.09
C VAL A 186 -39.25 -22.08 54.60
N ARG A 187 -39.62 -21.02 53.87
CA ARG A 187 -40.78 -20.17 54.20
C ARG A 187 -42.13 -20.90 54.10
N SER A 188 -42.26 -21.86 53.18
CA SER A 188 -43.44 -22.73 53.08
C SER A 188 -43.51 -23.78 54.19
N SER A 189 -42.35 -24.25 54.69
CA SER A 189 -42.27 -25.15 55.83
C SER A 189 -42.66 -24.45 57.14
N ASP A 190 -42.26 -23.19 57.32
CA ASP A 190 -42.67 -22.38 58.49
C ASP A 190 -44.17 -22.04 58.48
N LYS A 191 -44.79 -21.85 57.31
CA LYS A 191 -46.24 -21.57 57.22
C LYS A 191 -47.13 -22.76 57.57
N ASN A 192 -46.63 -24.00 57.48
CA ASN A 192 -47.39 -25.20 57.82
C ASN A 192 -47.31 -25.60 59.31
N GLN A 193 -46.54 -24.89 60.14
CA GLN A 193 -46.53 -25.10 61.61
C GLN A 193 -47.46 -24.16 62.40
N SER A 194 -48.16 -23.24 61.72
CA SER A 194 -49.05 -22.27 62.40
C SER A 194 -50.54 -22.56 62.16
N MET A 195 -50.99 -23.80 62.41
CA MET A 195 -52.41 -24.08 62.66
C MET A 195 -52.57 -25.17 63.74
N ASN A 196 -53.01 -24.73 64.92
CA ASN A 196 -53.43 -25.46 66.14
C ASN A 196 -52.34 -26.19 66.96
N PRO A 197 -52.42 -26.23 68.32
CA PRO A 197 -53.66 -26.44 69.09
C PRO A 197 -53.87 -25.59 70.36
N GLN A 198 -55.14 -25.29 70.67
CA GLN A 198 -55.62 -25.43 72.05
C GLN A 198 -55.69 -26.93 72.36
N VAL A 199 -55.10 -27.38 73.48
CA VAL A 199 -55.65 -28.34 74.47
C VAL A 199 -54.54 -28.78 75.42
N SER A 200 -54.75 -28.44 76.69
CA SER A 200 -54.47 -29.18 77.93
C SER A 200 -53.29 -30.14 78.04
N THR A 201 -52.35 -29.74 78.90
CA THR A 201 -51.83 -30.49 80.05
C THR A 201 -52.00 -32.02 80.05
N MET A 202 -50.93 -32.76 79.77
CA MET A 202 -50.46 -33.89 80.59
C MET A 202 -49.00 -34.18 80.24
N VAL A 203 -48.13 -34.14 81.25
CA VAL A 203 -46.75 -34.57 81.17
C VAL A 203 -46.77 -36.09 81.00
N SER A 204 -46.37 -36.60 79.84
CA SER A 204 -46.09 -38.02 79.64
C SER A 204 -44.70 -38.22 79.07
N ASP A 205 -44.02 -39.16 79.69
CA ASP A 205 -42.58 -39.40 79.73
C ASP A 205 -42.10 -40.19 78.50
N GLU A 206 -42.49 -39.73 77.30
CA GLU A 206 -42.29 -40.46 76.04
C GLU A 206 -41.44 -39.62 75.07
N LEU A 207 -40.26 -40.15 74.74
CA LEU A 207 -39.28 -39.48 73.87
C LEU A 207 -39.81 -39.41 72.42
N PRO A 208 -39.58 -38.30 71.70
CA PRO A 208 -39.95 -38.17 70.29
C PRO A 208 -39.40 -39.30 69.40
N ASP A 209 -40.15 -39.69 68.38
CA ASP A 209 -39.86 -40.86 67.51
C ASP A 209 -38.46 -40.86 66.88
N PHE A 210 -37.85 -39.70 66.65
CA PHE A 210 -36.51 -39.59 66.09
C PHE A 210 -35.38 -39.93 67.09
N LEU A 211 -35.68 -39.99 68.39
CA LEU A 211 -34.73 -40.36 69.44
C LEU A 211 -34.85 -41.84 69.86
N ASN A 212 -35.88 -42.55 69.38
CA ASN A 212 -36.14 -43.92 69.80
C ASN A 212 -35.09 -44.93 69.28
N ASN A 213 -34.39 -44.58 68.19
CA ASN A 213 -33.32 -45.39 67.59
C ASN A 213 -31.90 -44.90 67.89
N ASN A 214 -31.72 -44.06 68.93
CA ASN A 214 -30.39 -43.59 69.30
C ASN A 214 -29.77 -44.48 70.40
N PRO A 215 -28.67 -45.21 70.10
CA PRO A 215 -28.07 -46.19 71.02
C PRO A 215 -27.53 -45.58 72.32
N TRP A 216 -27.38 -44.25 72.41
CA TRP A 216 -26.87 -43.57 73.61
C TRP A 216 -27.95 -43.10 74.58
N VAL A 217 -29.23 -43.12 74.19
CA VAL A 217 -30.34 -42.64 75.03
C VAL A 217 -30.51 -43.49 76.29
N ASN A 218 -30.34 -44.81 76.17
CA ASN A 218 -30.37 -45.73 77.32
C ASN A 218 -29.17 -45.54 78.26
N VAL A 219 -28.02 -45.14 77.71
CA VAL A 219 -26.79 -44.87 78.50
C VAL A 219 -26.95 -43.59 79.32
N LEU A 220 -27.58 -42.57 78.73
CA LEU A 220 -27.82 -41.28 79.39
C LEU A 220 -28.90 -41.37 80.47
N LYS A 221 -30.00 -42.09 80.24
CA LYS A 221 -31.03 -42.33 81.27
C LYS A 221 -30.44 -43.02 82.51
N LYS A 222 -29.51 -43.96 82.33
CA LYS A 222 -28.89 -44.71 83.44
C LYS A 222 -27.91 -43.86 84.27
N ARG A 223 -27.34 -42.81 83.69
CA ARG A 223 -26.34 -41.93 84.35
C ARG A 223 -26.97 -40.69 85.00
N GLY A 224 -28.17 -40.29 84.58
CA GLY A 224 -28.89 -39.15 85.16
C GLY A 224 -29.74 -39.46 86.40
N GLY A 225 -29.83 -40.73 86.81
CA GLY A 225 -30.61 -41.18 87.98
C GLY A 225 -29.81 -41.36 89.28
N GLU A 226 -28.50 -41.11 89.27
CA GLU A 226 -27.62 -41.20 90.46
C GLU A 226 -27.03 -39.82 90.86
N GLY A 227 -27.84 -38.76 90.77
CA GLY A 227 -27.49 -37.40 91.21
C GLY A 227 -28.58 -36.78 92.06
#